data_AF-A0A2E2C250-F1
#
_entry.id   AF-A0A2E2C250-F1
#
_cell.length_a   1.000
_cell.length_b   1.000
_cell.length_c   1.000
_cell.angle_alpha   90.00
_cell.angle_beta   90.00
_cell.angle_gamma   90.00
#
_symmetry.space_group_name_H-M   'P 1'
#
loop_
_entity.id
_entity.type
_entity.pdbx_description
1 polymer ?
#
loop_
_entity_poly.entity_id
_entity_poly.type
_entity_poly.pdbx_seq_one_letter_code
_entity_poly.pdbx_strand_id
1 'polypeptide(L)'
;MDKKYCDVLFLDANPPITSSDILDFEQSYSISLPEDYFEFLLKVNGGRPVPSAYKEPDLEDFEGEDLPPEIVIPDQIQSDLLKYTISPSRIDHFLGLNPASTGNLEALSIGTKYTTQDDATSLLLIAFDKVGTPIYMSLSNEKKGWIYDYEEDIEFGTDFPDEVTPLSEMDHLLLAKTFHEFIESLFPARVSFAKNFQPTKKHFDAIRLGGYEDT
;
A
#
# COMPACT_ATOMS: atom_id res chain seq x y z
N MET A 1 10.05 3.93 18.46
CA MET A 1 11.05 2.85 18.56
C MET A 1 11.01 2.13 17.25
N ASP A 2 12.13 2.06 16.55
CA ASP A 2 12.15 1.44 15.23
C ASP A 2 12.11 -0.09 15.40
N LYS A 3 11.31 -0.75 14.58
CA LYS A 3 11.11 -2.18 14.66
C LYS A 3 11.39 -2.82 13.31
N LYS A 4 11.76 -4.10 13.30
CA LYS A 4 11.99 -4.84 12.07
C LYS A 4 11.00 -5.98 11.91
N TYR A 5 10.57 -6.19 10.67
CA TYR A 5 9.82 -7.35 10.24
C TYR A 5 10.35 -7.76 8.88
N CYS A 6 10.76 -9.03 8.73
CA CYS A 6 11.68 -9.45 7.68
C CYS A 6 12.92 -8.55 7.65
N ASP A 7 13.34 -8.08 6.47
CA ASP A 7 14.45 -7.13 6.30
C ASP A 7 13.99 -5.66 6.23
N VAL A 8 12.70 -5.38 6.47
CA VAL A 8 12.11 -4.03 6.40
C VAL A 8 12.10 -3.37 7.79
N LEU A 9 12.50 -2.10 7.83
CA LEU A 9 12.43 -1.25 9.02
C LEU A 9 11.07 -0.55 9.08
N PHE A 10 10.45 -0.52 10.25
CA PHE A 10 9.20 0.18 10.51
C PHE A 10 9.42 1.33 11.48
N LEU A 11 9.08 2.53 11.02
CA LEU A 11 9.12 3.77 11.78
C LEU A 11 7.74 4.10 12.33
N ASP A 12 7.69 4.80 13.46
CA ASP A 12 6.45 5.29 14.08
C ASP A 12 5.39 4.18 14.31
N ALA A 13 5.86 2.98 14.63
CA ALA A 13 4.99 1.87 15.00
C ALA A 13 4.18 2.18 16.27
N ASN A 14 2.97 1.63 16.35
CA ASN A 14 2.11 1.79 17.52
C ASN A 14 2.73 1.12 18.77
N PRO A 15 2.21 1.43 19.98
CA PRO A 15 2.57 0.70 21.18
C PRO A 15 2.44 -0.82 20.99
N PRO A 16 3.32 -1.63 21.60
CA PRO A 16 3.19 -3.09 21.56
C PRO A 16 1.83 -3.56 22.06
N ILE A 17 1.31 -4.60 21.43
CA ILE A 17 0.08 -5.28 21.80
C ILE A 17 0.35 -6.75 22.14
N THR A 18 -0.61 -7.37 22.79
CA THR A 18 -0.57 -8.79 23.17
C THR A 18 -1.41 -9.64 22.23
N SER A 19 -1.21 -10.95 22.27
CA SER A 19 -2.07 -11.89 21.56
C SER A 19 -3.52 -11.79 22.01
N SER A 20 -3.77 -11.46 23.28
CA SER A 20 -5.14 -11.25 23.78
C SER A 20 -5.81 -10.08 23.08
N ASP A 21 -5.10 -8.97 22.89
CA ASP A 21 -5.65 -7.79 22.21
C ASP A 21 -6.06 -8.09 20.76
N ILE A 22 -5.26 -8.91 20.06
CA ILE A 22 -5.57 -9.33 18.68
C ILE A 22 -6.74 -10.31 18.64
N LEU A 23 -6.78 -11.29 19.55
CA LEU A 23 -7.88 -12.25 19.66
C LEU A 23 -9.21 -11.56 20.03
N ASP A 24 -9.17 -10.57 20.92
CA ASP A 24 -10.33 -9.76 21.28
C ASP A 24 -10.84 -8.95 20.08
N PHE A 25 -9.93 -8.45 19.23
CA PHE A 25 -10.26 -7.81 17.97
C PHE A 25 -10.92 -8.80 16.99
N GLU A 26 -10.30 -9.95 16.72
CA GLU A 26 -10.87 -11.00 15.86
C GLU A 26 -12.29 -11.41 16.32
N GLN A 27 -12.48 -11.60 17.63
CA GLN A 27 -13.77 -11.95 18.21
C GLN A 27 -14.80 -10.81 18.07
N SER A 28 -14.40 -9.57 18.31
CA SER A 28 -15.29 -8.40 18.27
C SER A 28 -15.85 -8.15 16.87
N TYR A 29 -15.05 -8.42 15.83
CA TYR A 29 -15.44 -8.25 14.43
C TYR A 29 -15.83 -9.56 13.74
N SER A 30 -15.79 -10.70 14.45
CA SER A 30 -16.09 -12.02 13.90
C SER A 30 -15.26 -12.36 12.66
N ILE A 31 -13.98 -11.97 12.67
CA ILE A 31 -13.02 -12.21 11.59
C ILE A 31 -11.90 -13.14 12.05
N SER A 32 -11.09 -13.63 11.11
CA SER A 32 -9.83 -14.30 11.41
C SER A 32 -8.73 -13.77 10.50
N LEU A 33 -7.68 -13.22 11.10
CA LEU A 33 -6.51 -12.69 10.44
C LEU A 33 -5.62 -13.82 9.88
N PRO A 34 -4.86 -13.55 8.81
CA PRO A 34 -3.74 -14.39 8.39
C PRO A 34 -2.64 -14.46 9.46
N GLU A 35 -1.94 -15.59 9.53
CA GLU A 35 -0.90 -15.86 10.55
C GLU A 35 0.26 -14.86 10.47
N ASP A 36 0.73 -14.55 9.26
CA ASP A 36 1.82 -13.60 9.03
C ASP A 36 1.45 -12.16 9.41
N TYR A 37 0.21 -11.73 9.17
CA TYR A 37 -0.27 -10.43 9.63
C TYR A 37 -0.43 -10.37 11.15
N PHE A 38 -0.91 -11.46 11.77
CA PHE A 38 -0.97 -11.59 13.23
C PHE A 38 0.43 -11.45 13.86
N GLU A 39 1.44 -12.11 13.28
CA GLU A 39 2.83 -11.97 13.71
C GLU A 39 3.37 -10.54 13.55
N PHE A 40 3.05 -9.90 12.42
CA PHE A 40 3.41 -8.51 12.18
C PHE A 40 2.82 -7.57 13.24
N LEU A 41 1.55 -7.74 13.59
CA LEU A 41 0.89 -6.94 14.62
C LEU A 41 1.55 -7.11 15.99
N LEU A 42 1.94 -8.33 16.37
CA LEU A 42 2.66 -8.57 17.63
C LEU A 42 4.06 -7.97 17.63
N LYS A 43 4.81 -8.18 16.55
CA LYS A 43 6.21 -7.74 16.45
C LYS A 43 6.28 -6.23 16.31
N VAL A 44 5.58 -5.68 15.32
CA VAL A 44 5.66 -4.29 14.88
C VAL A 44 4.46 -3.47 15.34
N ASN A 45 3.25 -3.86 14.94
CA ASN A 45 1.99 -3.15 15.14
C ASN A 45 1.81 -1.88 14.28
N GLY A 46 1.81 -2.04 12.95
CA GLY A 46 1.64 -0.92 12.00
C GLY A 46 2.89 -0.04 11.88
N GLY A 47 2.73 1.16 11.33
CA GLY A 47 3.82 2.12 11.12
C GLY A 47 4.28 2.20 9.66
N ARG A 48 5.31 3.01 9.42
CA ARG A 48 5.80 3.33 8.06
C ARG A 48 6.95 2.41 7.67
N PRO A 49 6.85 1.64 6.58
CA PRO A 49 7.92 0.74 6.15
C PRO A 49 9.07 1.52 5.47
N VAL A 50 10.29 0.98 5.57
CA VAL A 50 11.48 1.42 4.85
C VAL A 50 12.28 0.16 4.46
N PRO A 51 12.37 -0.19 3.18
CA PRO A 51 11.80 0.48 2.00
C PRO A 51 10.27 0.50 1.98
N SER A 52 9.67 1.37 1.16
CA SER A 52 8.21 1.60 1.13
C SER A 52 7.57 1.46 -0.24
N ALA A 53 8.35 1.32 -1.32
CA ALA A 53 7.79 1.29 -2.67
C ALA A 53 7.32 -0.11 -3.04
N TYR A 54 6.26 -0.20 -3.82
CA TYR A 54 5.73 -1.46 -4.35
C TYR A 54 5.41 -1.30 -5.84
N LYS A 55 5.30 -2.43 -6.56
CA LYS A 55 4.99 -2.43 -7.98
C LYS A 55 3.47 -2.52 -8.13
N GLU A 56 2.88 -1.53 -8.77
CA GLU A 56 1.47 -1.60 -9.16
C GLU A 56 1.29 -2.67 -10.24
N PRO A 57 0.19 -3.44 -10.23
CA PRO A 57 -0.02 -4.55 -11.15
C PRO A 57 -0.05 -4.13 -12.63
N ASP A 58 -0.60 -2.95 -12.90
CA ASP A 58 -0.81 -2.42 -14.26
C ASP A 58 0.38 -1.60 -14.80
N LEU A 59 1.44 -1.41 -14.01
CA LEU A 59 2.66 -0.80 -14.51
C LEU A 59 3.47 -1.84 -15.30
N GLU A 60 3.30 -1.83 -16.63
CA GLU A 60 4.24 -2.47 -17.55
C GLU A 60 5.66 -2.00 -17.24
N ASP A 61 6.66 -2.87 -17.44
CA ASP A 61 8.07 -2.50 -17.32
C ASP A 61 8.36 -1.44 -18.39
N PHE A 62 8.19 -0.18 -18.03
CA PHE A 62 8.43 0.94 -18.92
C PHE A 62 9.94 1.00 -19.20
N GLU A 63 10.36 0.39 -20.31
CA GLU A 63 11.65 0.68 -20.91
C GLU A 63 11.55 2.10 -21.48
N GLY A 64 11.81 3.10 -20.64
CA GLY A 64 11.57 4.52 -20.91
C GLY A 64 11.73 4.91 -22.38
N GLU A 65 10.69 5.52 -22.95
CA GLU A 65 10.64 5.87 -24.38
C GLU A 65 11.93 6.59 -24.84
N ASP A 66 12.47 6.18 -26.00
CA ASP A 66 13.59 6.88 -26.63
C ASP A 66 13.15 8.31 -26.99
N LEU A 67 13.70 9.30 -26.29
CA LEU A 67 13.41 10.71 -26.58
C LEU A 67 13.89 11.10 -27.99
N PRO A 68 13.11 11.87 -28.76
CA PRO A 68 13.59 12.43 -30.02
C PRO A 68 14.78 13.38 -29.74
N PRO A 69 15.82 13.38 -30.60
CA PRO A 69 17.15 13.92 -30.27
C PRO A 69 17.27 15.45 -30.07
N GLU A 70 16.19 16.23 -30.09
CA GLU A 70 16.27 17.69 -29.90
C GLU A 70 15.04 18.24 -29.16
N ILE A 71 15.03 18.15 -27.83
CA ILE A 71 14.14 18.97 -27.00
C ILE A 71 15.00 19.81 -26.07
N VAL A 72 15.04 21.13 -26.33
CA VAL A 72 15.50 22.11 -25.35
C VAL A 72 14.42 22.16 -24.27
N ILE A 73 14.68 21.50 -23.14
CA ILE A 73 13.76 21.41 -22.02
C ILE A 73 13.69 22.80 -21.34
N PRO A 74 12.56 23.53 -21.42
CA PRO A 74 12.39 24.76 -20.64
C PRO A 74 12.41 24.40 -19.14
N ASP A 75 12.86 25.31 -18.27
CA ASP A 75 12.94 25.12 -16.81
C ASP A 75 11.51 24.95 -16.20
N GLN A 76 10.88 23.78 -16.43
CA GLN A 76 9.50 23.40 -16.07
C GLN A 76 9.51 22.08 -15.30
N ILE A 77 10.29 22.03 -14.21
CA ILE A 77 10.59 20.84 -13.40
C ILE A 77 9.36 19.93 -13.15
N GLN A 78 8.18 20.49 -12.86
CA GLN A 78 6.97 19.69 -12.64
C GLN A 78 6.51 18.95 -13.91
N SER A 79 6.50 19.63 -15.06
CA SER A 79 6.18 19.03 -16.36
C SER A 79 7.22 17.99 -16.75
N ASP A 80 8.50 18.28 -16.48
CA ASP A 80 9.61 17.37 -16.81
C ASP A 80 9.57 16.09 -15.97
N LEU A 81 9.26 16.20 -14.67
CA LEU A 81 9.09 15.04 -13.81
C LEU A 81 7.89 14.19 -14.25
N LEU A 82 6.74 14.81 -14.52
CA LEU A 82 5.56 14.09 -14.99
C LEU A 82 5.80 13.35 -16.32
N LYS A 83 6.63 13.91 -17.20
CA LYS A 83 6.85 13.39 -18.55
C LYS A 83 8.02 12.42 -18.66
N TYR A 84 9.07 12.62 -17.86
CA TYR A 84 10.35 11.94 -18.02
C TYR A 84 10.77 11.14 -16.79
N THR A 85 9.88 10.99 -15.81
CA THR A 85 10.15 10.14 -14.66
C THR A 85 9.04 9.15 -14.39
N ILE A 86 9.45 8.01 -13.85
CA ILE A 86 8.56 6.99 -13.31
C ILE A 86 8.86 6.93 -11.83
N SER A 87 7.84 7.22 -11.05
CA SER A 87 7.92 7.19 -9.60
C SER A 87 7.05 6.02 -9.12
N PRO A 88 7.61 5.05 -8.39
CA PRO A 88 6.81 3.95 -7.89
C PRO A 88 5.84 4.44 -6.80
N SER A 89 4.69 3.79 -6.71
CA SER A 89 3.78 3.96 -5.58
C SER A 89 4.40 3.42 -4.29
N ARG A 90 3.95 3.97 -3.16
CA ARG A 90 4.62 3.81 -1.87
C ARG A 90 3.62 3.70 -0.75
N ILE A 91 3.81 2.72 0.11
CA ILE A 91 3.12 2.65 1.38
C ILE A 91 3.52 3.84 2.24
N ASP A 92 2.55 4.65 2.64
CA ASP A 92 2.77 5.69 3.64
C ASP A 92 2.83 5.05 5.02
N HIS A 93 1.79 4.30 5.39
CA HIS A 93 1.71 3.66 6.69
C HIS A 93 0.82 2.40 6.66
N PHE A 94 1.28 1.36 7.35
CA PHE A 94 0.45 0.23 7.74
C PHE A 94 -0.35 0.57 8.99
N LEU A 95 -1.60 0.16 8.99
CA LEU A 95 -2.49 0.24 10.14
C LEU A 95 -2.10 -0.82 11.18
N GLY A 96 -2.40 -0.53 12.44
CA GLY A 96 -2.18 -1.42 13.56
C GLY A 96 -3.25 -1.22 14.62
N LEU A 97 -3.26 -2.08 15.62
CA LEU A 97 -4.22 -1.98 16.72
C LEU A 97 -3.68 -1.02 17.78
N ASN A 98 -4.44 0.01 18.13
CA ASN A 98 -4.10 0.85 19.28
C ASN A 98 -5.10 0.62 20.40
N PRO A 99 -4.77 -0.18 21.42
CA PRO A 99 -5.71 -0.50 22.51
C PRO A 99 -6.07 0.73 23.36
N ALA A 100 -5.28 1.81 23.28
CA ALA A 100 -5.53 3.05 24.01
C ALA A 100 -6.39 4.07 23.23
N SER A 101 -6.66 3.83 21.94
CA SER A 101 -7.52 4.72 21.14
C SER A 101 -8.73 3.95 20.64
N THR A 102 -9.92 4.48 20.92
CA THR A 102 -11.15 4.01 20.28
C THR A 102 -11.16 4.33 18.78
N GLY A 103 -10.34 5.28 18.30
CA GLY A 103 -10.33 5.77 16.91
C GLY A 103 -9.42 5.05 15.91
N ASN A 104 -8.34 4.35 16.33
CA ASN A 104 -7.53 3.56 15.37
C ASN A 104 -8.06 2.13 15.20
N LEU A 105 -8.86 1.63 16.15
CA LEU A 105 -9.75 0.50 15.90
C LEU A 105 -10.74 0.81 14.77
N GLU A 106 -11.12 2.10 14.61
CA GLU A 106 -11.95 2.52 13.49
C GLU A 106 -11.25 2.40 12.13
N ALA A 107 -9.92 2.53 12.02
CA ALA A 107 -9.25 2.47 10.72
C ALA A 107 -9.32 1.05 10.10
N LEU A 108 -9.08 0.01 10.91
CA LEU A 108 -9.29 -1.38 10.49
C LEU A 108 -10.78 -1.72 10.31
N SER A 109 -11.68 -1.04 11.02
CA SER A 109 -13.13 -1.24 10.91
C SER A 109 -13.85 -0.32 9.91
N ILE A 110 -13.17 0.64 9.28
CA ILE A 110 -13.72 1.53 8.24
C ILE A 110 -13.56 0.86 6.88
N GLY A 111 -12.55 0.02 6.68
CA GLY A 111 -12.42 -0.83 5.48
C GLY A 111 -13.63 -1.76 5.26
N THR A 112 -14.34 -2.11 6.34
CA THR A 112 -15.57 -2.91 6.27
C THR A 112 -16.82 -2.10 5.91
N LYS A 113 -16.70 -0.79 5.60
CA LYS A 113 -17.83 0.06 5.14
C LYS A 113 -17.89 0.22 3.62
N TYR A 114 -16.80 -0.08 2.92
CA TYR A 114 -16.69 0.01 1.45
C TYR A 114 -16.91 -1.34 0.80
N THR A 115 -17.75 -2.16 1.39
CA THR A 115 -17.92 -3.55 1.01
C THR A 115 -19.36 -3.91 1.36
N THR A 116 -20.04 -4.64 0.49
CA THR A 116 -21.40 -5.14 0.78
C THR A 116 -21.37 -6.00 2.04
N GLN A 117 -22.49 -6.23 2.71
CA GLN A 117 -22.51 -6.97 3.99
C GLN A 117 -21.91 -8.40 3.90
N ASP A 118 -21.83 -8.96 2.68
CA ASP A 118 -21.16 -10.23 2.39
C ASP A 118 -19.67 -10.05 2.01
N ASP A 119 -19.28 -8.95 1.34
CA ASP A 119 -17.87 -8.63 1.00
C ASP A 119 -17.09 -8.00 2.16
N ALA A 120 -17.77 -7.36 3.10
CA ALA A 120 -17.20 -6.61 4.23
C ALA A 120 -16.60 -7.49 5.31
N THR A 121 -16.91 -8.78 5.22
CA THR A 121 -16.29 -9.84 6.02
C THR A 121 -15.00 -10.37 5.39
N SER A 122 -14.72 -10.00 4.13
CA SER A 122 -13.70 -10.62 3.29
C SER A 122 -12.53 -9.72 2.93
N LEU A 123 -12.57 -8.41 3.21
CA LEU A 123 -11.46 -7.49 3.00
C LEU A 123 -11.18 -6.64 4.26
N LEU A 124 -9.91 -6.51 4.57
CA LEU A 124 -9.39 -5.73 5.69
C LEU A 124 -8.50 -4.62 5.14
N LEU A 125 -8.82 -3.36 5.45
CA LEU A 125 -7.94 -2.24 5.14
C LEU A 125 -6.68 -2.33 6.03
N ILE A 126 -5.50 -2.48 5.44
CA ILE A 126 -4.25 -2.70 6.19
C ILE A 126 -3.24 -1.57 6.04
N ALA A 127 -3.36 -0.72 5.01
CA ALA A 127 -2.45 0.39 4.80
C ALA A 127 -3.07 1.49 3.93
N PHE A 128 -2.41 2.63 3.90
CA PHE A 128 -2.58 3.63 2.86
C PHE A 128 -1.27 3.85 2.14
N ASP A 129 -1.36 4.12 0.84
CA ASP A 129 -0.24 4.65 0.07
C ASP A 129 0.01 6.14 0.37
N LYS A 130 0.96 6.76 -0.33
CA LYS A 130 1.35 8.15 -0.11
C LYS A 130 0.31 9.20 -0.54
N VAL A 131 -0.58 8.86 -1.45
CA VAL A 131 -1.64 9.78 -1.92
C VAL A 131 -2.97 9.51 -1.21
N GLY A 132 -3.05 8.46 -0.39
CA GLY A 132 -4.22 8.10 0.41
C GLY A 132 -5.05 6.97 -0.19
N THR A 133 -4.51 6.26 -1.19
CA THR A 133 -5.12 5.06 -1.77
C THR A 133 -5.09 3.93 -0.75
N PRO A 134 -6.22 3.27 -0.48
CA PRO A 134 -6.30 2.19 0.49
C PRO A 134 -5.70 0.89 -0.06
N ILE A 135 -4.98 0.14 0.78
CA ILE A 135 -4.47 -1.20 0.49
C ILE A 135 -5.21 -2.23 1.33
N TYR A 136 -5.75 -3.26 0.69
CA TYR A 136 -6.62 -4.24 1.32
C TYR A 136 -5.97 -5.62 1.42
N MET A 137 -6.40 -6.38 2.41
CA MET A 137 -6.05 -7.78 2.64
C MET A 137 -7.31 -8.64 2.63
N SER A 138 -7.32 -9.75 1.90
CA SER A 138 -8.45 -10.66 1.95
C SER A 138 -8.47 -11.53 3.20
N LEU A 139 -9.67 -11.65 3.78
CA LEU A 139 -10.02 -12.56 4.87
C LEU A 139 -10.86 -13.74 4.39
N SER A 140 -11.15 -13.81 3.08
CA SER A 140 -11.93 -14.89 2.47
C SER A 140 -11.21 -16.24 2.60
N ASN A 141 -11.95 -17.35 2.65
CA ASN A 141 -11.33 -18.67 2.82
C ASN A 141 -10.41 -19.07 1.66
N GLU A 142 -10.74 -18.67 0.42
CA GLU A 142 -9.98 -19.09 -0.77
C GLU A 142 -8.74 -18.22 -1.03
N LYS A 143 -8.81 -16.92 -0.69
CA LYS A 143 -7.75 -15.94 -0.95
C LYS A 143 -7.22 -15.30 0.34
N LYS A 144 -7.32 -16.00 1.47
CA LYS A 144 -6.91 -15.48 2.78
C LYS A 144 -5.47 -14.98 2.74
N GLY A 145 -5.26 -13.72 3.09
CA GLY A 145 -3.96 -13.05 3.13
C GLY A 145 -3.51 -12.40 1.83
N TRP A 146 -4.27 -12.52 0.74
CA TRP A 146 -3.96 -11.83 -0.52
C TRP A 146 -4.09 -10.32 -0.33
N ILE A 147 -3.15 -9.57 -0.89
CA ILE A 147 -3.03 -8.12 -0.76
C ILE A 147 -3.39 -7.48 -2.09
N TYR A 148 -4.27 -6.49 -2.06
CA TYR A 148 -4.80 -5.81 -3.22
C TYR A 148 -4.57 -4.31 -3.13
N ASP A 149 -4.28 -3.72 -4.27
CA ASP A 149 -4.44 -2.27 -4.46
C ASP A 149 -5.93 -1.92 -4.61
N TYR A 150 -6.24 -0.63 -4.62
CA TYR A 150 -7.59 -0.11 -4.85
C TYR A 150 -7.66 0.67 -6.15
N GLU A 151 -8.75 0.47 -6.88
CA GLU A 151 -9.08 1.22 -8.10
C GLU A 151 -10.41 1.96 -7.88
N GLU A 152 -10.45 3.26 -8.22
CA GLU A 152 -11.63 4.13 -8.02
C GLU A 152 -12.86 3.63 -8.80
N ASP A 153 -12.65 2.92 -9.90
CA ASP A 153 -13.72 2.37 -10.75
C ASP A 153 -14.37 1.10 -10.16
N ILE A 154 -13.89 0.59 -9.02
CA ILE A 154 -14.58 -0.47 -8.28
C ILE A 154 -15.71 0.17 -7.47
N GLU A 155 -16.89 0.19 -8.08
CA GLU A 155 -18.13 0.54 -7.39
C GLU A 155 -18.52 -0.56 -6.39
N PHE A 156 -18.16 -0.35 -5.13
CA PHE A 156 -18.63 -1.20 -4.04
C PHE A 156 -20.11 -0.95 -3.75
N GLY A 157 -20.99 -1.63 -4.48
CA GLY A 157 -22.42 -1.77 -4.16
C GLY A 157 -23.21 -0.46 -4.09
N THR A 158 -22.75 0.63 -4.71
CA THR A 158 -23.42 1.94 -4.64
C THR A 158 -24.65 2.03 -5.53
N ASP A 159 -24.65 1.35 -6.68
CA ASP A 159 -25.77 1.37 -7.63
C ASP A 159 -26.69 0.15 -7.51
N PHE A 160 -26.16 -0.97 -6.99
CA PHE A 160 -26.90 -2.21 -6.75
C PHE A 160 -26.45 -2.86 -5.43
N PRO A 161 -27.09 -2.53 -4.29
CA PRO A 161 -26.68 -3.04 -2.97
C PRO A 161 -26.84 -4.57 -2.80
N ASP A 162 -27.48 -5.23 -3.76
CA ASP A 162 -27.70 -6.68 -3.80
C ASP A 162 -26.72 -7.42 -4.75
N GLU A 163 -25.87 -6.71 -5.49
CA GLU A 163 -24.84 -7.32 -6.35
C GLU A 163 -23.47 -7.23 -5.68
N VAL A 164 -22.96 -8.40 -5.32
CA VAL A 164 -21.65 -8.63 -4.72
C VAL A 164 -20.59 -8.50 -5.82
N THR A 165 -19.59 -7.63 -5.67
CA THR A 165 -18.44 -7.59 -6.58
C THR A 165 -17.51 -8.75 -6.22
N PRO A 166 -17.41 -9.81 -7.03
CA PRO A 166 -16.63 -10.98 -6.68
C PRO A 166 -15.14 -10.63 -6.53
N LEU A 167 -14.45 -11.17 -5.51
CA LEU A 167 -12.99 -11.05 -5.37
C LEU A 167 -12.19 -11.58 -6.58
N SER A 168 -12.81 -12.33 -7.49
CA SER A 168 -12.21 -12.71 -8.78
C SER A 168 -12.06 -11.53 -9.75
N GLU A 169 -12.88 -10.49 -9.59
CA GLU A 169 -12.79 -9.25 -10.36
C GLU A 169 -11.68 -8.32 -9.85
N MET A 170 -11.05 -8.63 -8.71
CA MET A 170 -9.90 -7.89 -8.18
C MET A 170 -8.54 -8.55 -8.49
N ASP A 171 -8.52 -9.65 -9.24
CA ASP A 171 -7.26 -10.38 -9.50
C ASP A 171 -6.25 -9.58 -10.31
N HIS A 172 -6.70 -8.59 -11.09
CA HIS A 172 -5.81 -7.63 -11.75
C HIS A 172 -5.16 -6.66 -10.77
N LEU A 173 -5.74 -6.43 -9.58
CA LEU A 173 -5.20 -5.54 -8.54
C LEU A 173 -4.30 -6.26 -7.52
N LEU A 174 -3.97 -7.54 -7.75
CA LEU A 174 -3.21 -8.36 -6.82
C LEU A 174 -1.75 -7.87 -6.69
N LEU A 175 -1.38 -7.44 -5.48
CA LEU A 175 -0.01 -7.05 -5.15
C LEU A 175 0.84 -8.23 -4.64
N ALA A 176 0.24 -9.11 -3.83
CA ALA A 176 0.90 -10.29 -3.27
C ALA A 176 -0.12 -11.29 -2.74
N LYS A 177 0.25 -12.56 -2.56
CA LYS A 177 -0.64 -13.60 -2.03
C LYS A 177 -0.58 -13.76 -0.52
N THR A 178 0.44 -13.18 0.12
CA THR A 178 0.59 -13.15 1.57
C THR A 178 1.09 -11.78 2.01
N PHE A 179 0.86 -11.44 3.28
CA PHE A 179 1.42 -10.21 3.84
C PHE A 179 2.94 -10.26 3.87
N HIS A 180 3.51 -11.42 4.20
CA HIS A 180 4.95 -11.63 4.17
C HIS A 180 5.53 -11.33 2.78
N GLU A 181 4.98 -11.92 1.73
CA GLU A 181 5.42 -11.71 0.34
C GLU A 181 5.32 -10.23 -0.03
N PHE A 182 4.25 -9.54 0.40
CA PHE A 182 4.11 -8.12 0.17
C PHE A 182 5.21 -7.29 0.84
N ILE A 183 5.54 -7.59 2.10
CA ILE A 183 6.62 -6.87 2.79
C ILE A 183 7.98 -7.15 2.16
N GLU A 184 8.26 -8.38 1.73
CA GLU A 184 9.53 -8.72 1.07
C GLU A 184 9.66 -8.13 -0.34
N SER A 185 8.54 -7.83 -1.00
CA SER A 185 8.55 -7.19 -2.32
C SER A 185 8.80 -5.69 -2.27
N LEU A 186 8.75 -5.07 -1.07
CA LEU A 186 9.00 -3.64 -0.92
C LEU A 186 10.44 -3.28 -1.32
N PHE A 187 10.57 -2.22 -2.13
CA PHE A 187 11.86 -1.76 -2.66
C PHE A 187 12.07 -0.26 -2.46
N PRO A 188 13.33 0.21 -2.52
CA PRO A 188 13.65 1.63 -2.41
C PRO A 188 12.80 2.50 -3.34
N ALA A 189 12.23 3.56 -2.79
CA ALA A 189 11.42 4.52 -3.52
C ALA A 189 12.28 5.42 -4.42
N ARG A 190 12.85 4.85 -5.48
CA ARG A 190 13.73 5.56 -6.42
C ARG A 190 12.97 5.95 -7.67
N VAL A 191 13.19 7.18 -8.09
CA VAL A 191 12.62 7.71 -9.33
C VAL A 191 13.50 7.29 -10.51
N SER A 192 12.92 6.62 -11.50
CA SER A 192 13.60 6.26 -12.73
C SER A 192 13.42 7.37 -13.76
N PHE A 193 14.49 7.78 -14.42
CA PHE A 193 14.44 8.76 -15.51
C PHE A 193 14.36 8.08 -16.88
N ALA A 194 13.68 8.73 -17.82
CA ALA A 194 13.67 8.31 -19.22
C ALA A 194 15.10 8.27 -19.80
N LYS A 195 15.31 7.38 -20.78
CA LYS A 195 16.60 7.20 -21.42
C LYS A 195 17.06 8.51 -22.08
N ASN A 196 18.33 8.85 -21.88
CA ASN A 196 18.95 10.12 -22.32
C ASN A 196 18.46 11.40 -21.64
N PHE A 197 17.54 11.34 -20.67
CA PHE A 197 17.23 12.50 -19.82
C PHE A 197 18.40 12.79 -18.87
N GLN A 198 18.81 14.05 -18.79
CA GLN A 198 19.91 14.49 -17.93
C GLN A 198 19.33 15.30 -16.76
N PRO A 199 19.02 14.66 -15.62
CA PRO A 199 18.41 15.35 -14.48
C PRO A 199 19.34 16.42 -13.92
N THR A 200 18.78 17.62 -13.72
CA THR A 200 19.50 18.71 -13.05
C THR A 200 19.41 18.60 -11.52
N LYS A 201 20.24 19.34 -10.79
CA LYS A 201 20.16 19.42 -9.32
C LYS A 201 18.74 19.77 -8.83
N LYS A 202 18.02 20.65 -9.52
CA LYS A 202 16.66 21.04 -9.12
C LYS A 202 15.67 19.89 -9.23
N HIS A 203 15.87 18.95 -10.17
CA HIS A 203 15.05 17.72 -10.26
C HIS A 203 15.28 16.83 -9.04
N PHE A 204 16.54 16.58 -8.67
CA PHE A 204 16.86 15.80 -7.48
C PHE A 204 16.34 16.45 -6.19
N ASP A 205 16.45 17.77 -6.07
CA ASP A 205 15.92 18.51 -4.92
C ASP A 205 14.38 18.38 -4.85
N ALA A 206 13.68 18.41 -6.00
CA ALA A 206 12.23 18.20 -6.05
C ALA A 206 11.82 16.75 -5.71
N ILE A 207 12.57 15.75 -6.18
CA ILE A 207 12.35 14.33 -5.87
C ILE A 207 12.50 14.07 -4.37
N ARG A 208 13.55 14.63 -3.75
CA ARG A 208 13.77 14.56 -2.29
C ARG A 208 12.64 15.22 -1.50
N LEU A 209 12.15 16.37 -1.95
CA LEU A 209 10.99 17.03 -1.34
C LEU A 209 9.72 16.15 -1.42
N GLY A 210 9.60 15.33 -2.46
CA GLY A 210 8.56 14.31 -2.60
C GLY A 210 8.77 13.05 -1.73
N GLY A 211 9.86 12.99 -0.96
CA GLY A 211 10.19 11.88 -0.06
C GLY A 211 10.75 10.63 -0.75
N TYR A 212 11.19 10.75 -2.01
CA TYR A 212 11.85 9.65 -2.72
C TYR A 212 13.31 9.54 -2.30
N GLU A 213 13.85 8.32 -2.37
CA GLU A 213 15.24 8.03 -2.07
C GLU A 213 16.16 8.51 -3.21
N ASP A 214 17.39 8.88 -2.87
CA ASP A 214 18.41 9.22 -3.86
C ASP A 214 18.66 8.02 -4.80
N THR A 215 18.65 8.27 -6.11
CA THR A 215 18.99 7.29 -7.15
C THR A 215 20.46 6.90 -7.12
#